data_AF-A0A851DJU3-F1
#
_entry.id   AF-A0A851DJU3-F1
#
_cell.length_a   1.000
_cell.length_b   1.000
_cell.length_c   1.000
_cell.angle_alpha   90.00
_cell.angle_beta   90.00
_cell.angle_gamma   90.00
#
_symmetry.space_group_name_H-M   'P 1'
#
loop_
_entity.id
_entity.type
_entity.pdbx_description
1 polymer ?
#
loop_
_entity_poly.entity_id
_entity_poly.type
_entity_poly.pdbx_seq_one_letter_code
_entity_poly.pdbx_strand_id
1 'polypeptide(L)'
;LTMSLCSSTLLNEENSQGSKRNSKSLESLELQTASSLQDNPLQQLQLASQEVLEKAKRSGRSKCPRCSSSRMFYCYTCFVPVESVPTKEIPTVKLPLKIDIIKHPNETDGKSTAVHAKLLAPDDVTIYKYPCIPEYKEKRHEIALVFPGSNSVSVQDIASHLQKYTKKSVCDNDNDCSREPLLKQAKIELEEGKNINECISCNRSEGTSLKKIIFIDSTWNQTNKIITDERLQG
;
A
#
# COMPACT_ATOMS: atom_id res chain seq x y z
N LEU A 1 -32.69 -14.08 -41.28
CA LEU A 1 -31.98 -13.87 -42.55
C LEU A 1 -31.04 -12.69 -42.33
N THR A 2 -29.72 -12.82 -42.33
CA THR A 2 -28.85 -13.98 -42.55
C THR A 2 -27.62 -13.88 -41.62
N MET A 3 -27.21 -15.00 -41.03
CA MET A 3 -25.90 -15.12 -40.38
C MET A 3 -24.84 -15.38 -41.45
N SER A 4 -23.61 -14.92 -41.24
CA SER A 4 -22.45 -15.42 -41.99
C SER A 4 -21.67 -16.38 -41.11
N LEU A 5 -21.46 -17.59 -41.64
CA LEU A 5 -20.73 -18.69 -41.03
C LEU A 5 -19.37 -18.82 -41.71
N CYS A 6 -18.33 -19.12 -40.94
CA CYS A 6 -17.17 -19.86 -41.43
C CYS A 6 -16.85 -20.98 -40.44
N SER A 7 -17.27 -22.19 -40.80
CA SER A 7 -16.85 -23.42 -40.14
C SER A 7 -15.69 -24.05 -40.91
N SER A 8 -14.77 -24.68 -40.20
CA SER A 8 -13.92 -25.75 -40.76
C SER A 8 -13.66 -26.80 -39.68
N THR A 9 -14.54 -27.80 -39.65
CA THR A 9 -14.33 -29.09 -38.97
C THR A 9 -13.31 -29.93 -39.72
N LEU A 10 -12.47 -30.71 -39.02
CA LEU A 10 -12.62 -32.18 -38.92
C LEU A 10 -11.52 -32.82 -38.05
N LEU A 11 -11.81 -34.05 -37.61
CA LEU A 11 -11.08 -34.86 -36.63
C LEU A 11 -10.22 -35.98 -37.28
N ASN A 12 -9.44 -36.66 -36.41
CA ASN A 12 -8.77 -37.97 -36.54
C ASN A 12 -7.41 -37.99 -37.31
N GLU A 13 -6.48 -38.94 -37.09
CA GLU A 13 -6.49 -40.17 -36.25
C GLU A 13 -5.08 -40.54 -35.71
N GLU A 14 -4.97 -41.50 -34.78
CA GLU A 14 -3.69 -42.09 -34.33
C GLU A 14 -3.24 -43.28 -35.22
N ASN A 15 -1.93 -43.49 -35.45
CA ASN A 15 -1.30 -44.82 -35.35
C ASN A 15 0.25 -44.80 -35.29
N SER A 16 0.87 -45.98 -35.11
CA SER A 16 2.16 -46.20 -34.45
C SER A 16 3.39 -46.61 -35.30
N GLN A 17 4.56 -46.51 -34.65
CA GLN A 17 5.79 -47.34 -34.77
C GLN A 17 6.72 -47.25 -36.02
N GLY A 18 8.04 -47.08 -35.77
CA GLY A 18 9.08 -47.32 -36.79
C GLY A 18 10.48 -46.72 -36.56
N SER A 19 11.29 -47.35 -35.70
CA SER A 19 12.69 -46.97 -35.36
C SER A 19 13.64 -46.66 -36.55
N LYS A 20 14.46 -45.59 -36.42
CA LYS A 20 15.92 -45.63 -36.69
C LYS A 20 16.68 -44.43 -36.11
N ARG A 21 17.92 -44.68 -35.65
CA ARG A 21 18.82 -43.71 -35.00
C ARG A 21 19.47 -42.77 -36.02
N ASN A 22 19.76 -41.53 -35.61
CA ASN A 22 21.15 -41.06 -35.61
C ASN A 22 21.36 -39.80 -34.75
N SER A 23 22.49 -39.78 -34.05
CA SER A 23 22.96 -38.68 -33.21
C SER A 23 23.53 -37.53 -34.04
N LYS A 24 23.14 -36.28 -33.72
CA LYS A 24 23.98 -35.07 -33.88
C LYS A 24 23.34 -33.85 -33.21
N SER A 25 24.20 -32.95 -32.72
CA SER A 25 23.89 -31.58 -32.26
C SER A 25 22.94 -31.44 -31.05
N LEU A 26 23.49 -31.73 -29.87
CA LEU A 26 23.01 -31.18 -28.60
C LEU A 26 23.50 -29.73 -28.48
N GLU A 27 23.04 -28.86 -29.38
CA GLU A 27 23.59 -27.49 -29.53
C GLU A 27 22.59 -26.49 -30.17
N SER A 28 21.31 -26.87 -30.29
CA SER A 28 20.27 -26.07 -30.96
C SER A 28 19.15 -25.57 -30.03
N LEU A 29 19.12 -25.98 -28.76
CA LEU A 29 18.01 -25.69 -27.83
C LEU A 29 18.08 -24.30 -27.17
N GLU A 30 19.21 -23.60 -27.24
CA GLU A 30 19.43 -22.37 -26.45
C GLU A 30 19.19 -21.07 -27.23
N LEU A 31 19.01 -21.14 -28.56
CA LEU A 31 18.85 -19.95 -29.42
C LEU A 31 17.43 -19.70 -29.97
N GLN A 32 16.43 -20.48 -29.55
CA GLN A 32 15.03 -20.27 -29.95
C GLN A 32 14.08 -19.87 -28.81
N THR A 33 14.53 -19.92 -27.56
CA THR A 33 13.70 -19.59 -26.37
C THR A 33 13.59 -18.07 -26.11
N ALA A 34 14.41 -17.25 -26.78
CA ALA A 34 14.49 -15.80 -26.55
C ALA A 34 13.43 -14.97 -27.29
N SER A 35 12.57 -15.57 -28.12
CA SER A 35 11.67 -14.85 -29.05
C SER A 35 10.17 -14.90 -28.69
N SER A 36 9.78 -15.43 -27.52
CA SER A 36 8.36 -15.69 -27.18
C SER A 36 7.93 -15.28 -25.76
N LEU A 37 8.73 -14.51 -25.02
CA LEU A 37 8.46 -14.12 -23.63
C LEU A 37 8.05 -12.64 -23.44
N GLN A 38 7.36 -12.03 -24.40
CA GLN A 38 6.96 -10.60 -24.32
C GLN A 38 5.45 -10.30 -24.26
N ASP A 39 4.57 -11.29 -24.17
CA ASP A 39 3.12 -11.04 -24.14
C ASP A 39 2.46 -10.97 -22.75
N ASN A 40 3.17 -11.27 -21.65
CA ASN A 40 2.65 -10.96 -20.31
C ASN A 40 3.74 -10.79 -19.22
N PRO A 41 4.06 -9.56 -18.77
CA PRO A 41 5.08 -9.33 -17.73
C PRO A 41 4.66 -9.85 -16.33
N LEU A 42 3.42 -10.28 -16.15
CA LEU A 42 2.90 -10.80 -14.88
C LEU A 42 2.87 -12.34 -14.82
N GLN A 43 3.30 -13.04 -15.88
CA GLN A 43 3.17 -14.50 -15.99
C GLN A 43 3.94 -15.30 -14.91
N GLN A 44 4.97 -14.68 -14.30
CA GLN A 44 5.73 -15.27 -13.19
C GLN A 44 5.11 -15.01 -11.81
N LEU A 45 4.05 -14.20 -11.71
CA LEU A 45 3.39 -13.90 -10.44
C LEU A 45 2.32 -14.95 -10.11
N GLN A 46 2.32 -15.43 -8.87
CA GLN A 46 1.25 -16.27 -8.33
C GLN A 46 0.01 -15.42 -8.01
N LEU A 47 -0.71 -15.02 -9.07
CA LEU A 47 -1.94 -14.25 -8.96
C LEU A 47 -3.12 -15.13 -8.51
N ALA A 48 -3.91 -14.64 -7.56
CA ALA A 48 -5.17 -15.29 -7.17
C ALA A 48 -6.21 -15.23 -8.31
N SER A 49 -7.13 -16.20 -8.34
CA SER A 49 -8.20 -16.24 -9.35
C SER A 49 -9.06 -14.97 -9.30
N GLN A 50 -9.32 -14.39 -10.48
CA GLN A 50 -10.20 -13.23 -10.62
C GLN A 50 -11.69 -13.60 -10.72
N GLU A 51 -12.05 -14.88 -10.59
CA GLU A 51 -13.42 -15.37 -10.71
C GLU A 51 -14.43 -14.63 -9.83
N VAL A 52 -14.06 -14.23 -8.62
CA VAL A 52 -14.93 -13.45 -7.71
C VAL A 52 -15.33 -12.13 -8.36
N LEU A 53 -14.37 -11.44 -8.97
CA LEU A 53 -14.60 -10.17 -9.67
C LEU A 53 -15.46 -10.39 -10.93
N GLU A 54 -15.24 -11.46 -11.69
CA GLU A 54 -16.04 -11.78 -12.88
C GLU A 54 -17.45 -12.28 -12.56
N LYS A 55 -17.64 -12.99 -11.44
CA LYS A 55 -18.97 -13.34 -10.90
C LYS A 55 -19.70 -12.07 -10.45
N ALA A 56 -19.04 -11.21 -9.68
CA ALA A 56 -19.61 -9.93 -9.22
C ALA A 56 -19.97 -9.00 -10.39
N LYS A 57 -19.08 -8.82 -11.38
CA LYS A 57 -19.35 -8.04 -12.61
C LYS A 57 -20.60 -8.51 -13.34
N ARG A 58 -20.75 -9.83 -13.53
CA ARG A 58 -21.94 -10.43 -14.17
C ARG A 58 -23.22 -10.28 -13.34
N SER A 59 -23.12 -10.32 -12.00
CA SER A 59 -24.26 -10.05 -11.10
C SER A 59 -24.68 -8.58 -11.06
N GLY A 60 -23.82 -7.67 -11.52
CA GLY A 60 -24.06 -6.23 -11.48
C GLY A 60 -23.95 -5.65 -10.06
N ARG A 61 -24.68 -4.57 -9.80
CA ARG A 61 -24.64 -3.87 -8.50
C ARG A 61 -25.58 -4.54 -7.49
N SER A 62 -25.06 -4.84 -6.31
CA SER A 62 -25.84 -5.35 -5.18
C SER A 62 -25.87 -4.37 -4.01
N LYS A 63 -26.50 -4.75 -2.90
CA LYS A 63 -26.77 -3.88 -1.75
C LYS A 63 -25.65 -4.00 -0.71
N CYS A 64 -25.37 -2.88 -0.04
CA CYS A 64 -24.54 -2.86 1.15
C CYS A 64 -25.33 -3.41 2.35
N PRO A 65 -24.83 -4.43 3.08
CA PRO A 65 -25.55 -5.03 4.20
C PRO A 65 -25.71 -4.10 5.42
N ARG A 66 -25.02 -2.94 5.44
CA ARG A 66 -25.10 -1.94 6.53
C ARG A 66 -26.00 -0.75 6.22
N CYS A 67 -26.07 -0.29 4.97
CA CYS A 67 -26.76 0.95 4.60
C CYS A 67 -27.65 0.84 3.35
N SER A 68 -27.83 -0.37 2.82
CA SER A 68 -28.67 -0.71 1.66
C SER A 68 -28.40 0.12 0.38
N SER A 69 -27.28 0.83 0.33
CA SER A 69 -26.80 1.55 -0.84
C SER A 69 -26.36 0.57 -1.93
N SER A 70 -26.75 0.83 -3.18
CA SER A 70 -26.32 0.02 -4.33
C SER A 70 -24.87 0.34 -4.72
N ARG A 71 -24.03 -0.69 -4.80
CA ARG A 71 -22.59 -0.60 -5.10
C ARG A 71 -22.14 -1.83 -5.91
N MET A 72 -20.96 -1.77 -6.52
CA MET A 72 -20.45 -2.84 -7.40
C MET A 72 -19.77 -3.99 -6.63
N PHE A 73 -18.79 -3.66 -5.78
CA PHE A 73 -17.98 -4.67 -5.06
C PHE A 73 -17.93 -4.43 -3.54
N TYR A 74 -17.95 -3.16 -3.11
CA TYR A 74 -17.92 -2.78 -1.70
C TYR A 74 -18.58 -1.42 -1.48
N CYS A 75 -18.95 -1.14 -0.23
CA CYS A 75 -19.46 0.15 0.18
C CYS A 75 -18.33 1.05 0.68
N TYR A 76 -18.03 2.08 -0.10
CA TYR A 76 -17.02 3.11 0.21
C TYR A 76 -17.35 3.99 1.43
N THR A 77 -18.57 3.92 1.98
CA THR A 77 -18.99 4.65 3.20
C THR A 77 -18.99 3.76 4.44
N CYS A 78 -19.35 2.48 4.29
CA CYS A 78 -19.46 1.53 5.41
C CYS A 78 -18.24 0.61 5.55
N PHE A 79 -17.29 0.70 4.61
CA PHE A 79 -16.05 -0.08 4.52
C PHE A 79 -16.27 -1.60 4.64
N VAL A 80 -17.26 -2.12 3.90
CA VAL A 80 -17.58 -3.54 3.83
C VAL A 80 -17.87 -3.96 2.38
N PRO A 81 -17.61 -5.22 2.00
CA PRO A 81 -18.11 -5.80 0.76
C PRO A 81 -19.64 -5.71 0.64
N VAL A 82 -20.15 -5.77 -0.59
CA VAL A 82 -21.59 -5.91 -0.86
C VAL A 82 -22.04 -7.37 -0.70
N GLU A 83 -23.34 -7.59 -0.56
CA GLU A 83 -23.94 -8.92 -0.35
C GLU A 83 -23.56 -9.96 -1.42
N SER A 84 -23.31 -9.55 -2.67
CA SER A 84 -22.89 -10.47 -3.74
C SER A 84 -21.40 -10.83 -3.76
N VAL A 85 -20.59 -10.25 -2.86
CA VAL A 85 -19.14 -10.52 -2.79
C VAL A 85 -18.81 -11.39 -1.57
N PRO A 86 -18.24 -12.60 -1.75
CA PRO A 86 -17.92 -13.51 -0.67
C PRO A 86 -16.78 -12.97 0.21
N THR A 87 -17.12 -12.55 1.44
CA THR A 87 -16.16 -12.00 2.42
C THR A 87 -15.04 -12.97 2.77
N LYS A 88 -15.29 -14.28 2.72
CA LYS A 88 -14.30 -15.34 3.03
C LYS A 88 -13.17 -15.45 2.01
N GLU A 89 -13.36 -14.97 0.79
CA GLU A 89 -12.36 -15.01 -0.29
C GLU A 89 -11.49 -13.74 -0.31
N ILE A 90 -11.80 -12.74 0.53
CA ILE A 90 -11.01 -11.52 0.69
C ILE A 90 -9.95 -11.76 1.77
N PRO A 91 -8.64 -11.64 1.47
CA PRO A 91 -7.60 -11.84 2.46
C PRO A 91 -7.66 -10.75 3.54
N THR A 92 -7.50 -11.15 4.80
CA THR A 92 -7.31 -10.22 5.92
C THR A 92 -5.82 -10.11 6.22
N VAL A 93 -5.31 -8.88 6.22
CA VAL A 93 -3.90 -8.54 6.46
C VAL A 93 -3.77 -7.91 7.85
N LYS A 94 -2.77 -8.35 8.61
CA LYS A 94 -2.34 -7.67 9.84
C LYS A 94 -1.14 -6.80 9.54
N LEU A 95 -1.21 -5.53 9.91
CA LEU A 95 -0.15 -4.56 9.67
C LEU A 95 0.80 -4.48 10.88
N PRO A 96 2.11 -4.23 10.66
CA PRO A 96 3.07 -4.08 11.76
C PRO A 96 2.89 -2.77 12.55
N LEU A 97 2.05 -1.86 12.06
CA LEU A 97 1.75 -0.56 12.64
C LEU A 97 0.29 -0.16 12.33
N LYS A 98 -0.27 0.75 13.12
CA LYS A 98 -1.61 1.31 12.87
C LYS A 98 -1.54 2.39 11.80
N ILE A 99 -2.59 2.53 10.99
CA ILE A 99 -2.69 3.55 9.95
C ILE A 99 -3.94 4.39 10.18
N ASP A 100 -3.77 5.69 10.34
CA ASP A 100 -4.87 6.65 10.32
C ASP A 100 -4.88 7.37 8.97
N ILE A 101 -6.01 7.36 8.27
CA ILE A 101 -6.16 8.03 6.97
C ILE A 101 -7.20 9.15 7.13
N ILE A 102 -6.78 10.38 6.90
CA ILE A 102 -7.64 11.56 7.00
C ILE A 102 -8.12 11.94 5.60
N LYS A 103 -9.42 12.08 5.41
CA LYS A 103 -10.01 12.57 4.15
C LYS A 103 -10.89 13.79 4.36
N HIS A 104 -10.82 14.74 3.44
CA HIS A 104 -11.67 15.93 3.45
C HIS A 104 -13.13 15.55 3.08
N PRO A 105 -14.15 16.24 3.64
CA PRO A 105 -15.55 15.88 3.46
C PRO A 105 -16.09 16.00 2.03
N ASN A 106 -15.41 16.76 1.16
CA ASN A 106 -15.79 16.99 -0.23
C ASN A 106 -15.14 15.99 -1.21
N GLU A 107 -14.29 15.07 -0.72
CA GLU A 107 -13.71 14.04 -1.58
C GLU A 107 -14.74 13.00 -2.02
N THR A 108 -14.58 12.50 -3.24
CA THR A 108 -15.47 11.47 -3.80
C THR A 108 -15.06 10.09 -3.31
N ASP A 109 -15.77 9.56 -2.31
CA ASP A 109 -15.51 8.23 -1.71
C ASP A 109 -15.33 7.11 -2.75
N GLY A 110 -16.04 7.16 -3.89
CA GLY A 110 -15.92 6.19 -4.99
C GLY A 110 -14.62 6.25 -5.80
N LYS A 111 -13.71 7.19 -5.51
CA LYS A 111 -12.37 7.32 -6.11
C LYS A 111 -11.23 7.09 -5.10
N SER A 112 -11.54 7.03 -3.81
CA SER A 112 -10.56 6.86 -2.73
C SER A 112 -9.99 5.44 -2.71
N THR A 113 -8.66 5.32 -2.75
CA THR A 113 -7.96 4.03 -2.61
C THR A 113 -7.81 3.62 -1.14
N ALA A 114 -7.96 4.54 -0.18
CA ALA A 114 -7.90 4.27 1.26
C ALA A 114 -8.92 3.21 1.71
N VAL A 115 -10.07 3.13 1.03
CA VAL A 115 -11.10 2.11 1.28
C VAL A 115 -10.54 0.68 1.15
N HIS A 116 -9.62 0.44 0.21
CA HIS A 116 -9.00 -0.89 0.06
C HIS A 116 -8.16 -1.27 1.27
N ALA A 117 -7.40 -0.33 1.83
CA ALA A 117 -6.61 -0.57 3.05
C ALA A 117 -7.54 -0.93 4.24
N LYS A 118 -8.67 -0.22 4.39
CA LYS A 118 -9.66 -0.52 5.44
C LYS A 118 -10.40 -1.86 5.25
N LEU A 119 -10.60 -2.30 4.00
CA LEU A 119 -11.19 -3.61 3.69
C LEU A 119 -10.23 -4.77 4.01
N LEU A 120 -8.94 -4.61 3.70
CA LEU A 120 -7.93 -5.66 3.91
C LEU A 120 -7.43 -5.73 5.36
N ALA A 121 -7.27 -4.58 6.04
CA ALA A 121 -6.74 -4.49 7.39
C ALA A 121 -7.72 -3.72 8.33
N PRO A 122 -8.92 -4.26 8.59
CA PRO A 122 -9.99 -3.55 9.28
C PRO A 122 -9.67 -3.16 10.72
N ASP A 123 -8.78 -3.88 11.40
CA ASP A 123 -8.40 -3.62 12.80
C ASP A 123 -7.21 -2.65 12.93
N ASP A 124 -6.47 -2.44 11.84
CA ASP A 124 -5.22 -1.69 11.85
C ASP A 124 -5.32 -0.34 11.14
N VAL A 125 -6.23 -0.22 10.17
CA VAL A 125 -6.50 1.02 9.42
C VAL A 125 -7.75 1.72 9.97
N THR A 126 -7.72 3.04 10.15
CA THR A 126 -8.91 3.86 10.47
C THR A 126 -9.02 5.05 9.52
N ILE A 127 -10.22 5.27 8.97
CA ILE A 127 -10.49 6.39 8.05
C ILE A 127 -11.31 7.45 8.77
N TYR A 128 -10.78 8.67 8.86
CA TYR A 128 -11.40 9.82 9.50
C TYR A 128 -11.88 10.84 8.47
N LYS A 129 -13.05 11.42 8.68
CA LYS A 129 -13.60 12.52 7.86
C LYS A 129 -13.31 13.84 8.57
N TYR A 130 -12.46 14.68 7.99
CA TYR A 130 -12.11 15.99 8.53
C TYR A 130 -13.37 16.87 8.73
N PRO A 131 -13.48 17.70 9.79
CA PRO A 131 -12.51 17.97 10.86
C PRO A 131 -12.49 16.97 12.02
N CYS A 132 -13.25 15.86 11.93
CA CYS A 132 -13.38 14.85 12.98
C CYS A 132 -12.21 13.84 12.96
N ILE A 133 -11.02 14.33 13.32
CA ILE A 133 -9.78 13.54 13.51
C ILE A 133 -9.42 13.49 15.01
N PRO A 134 -8.72 12.44 15.50
CA PRO A 134 -8.35 12.34 16.90
C PRO A 134 -7.21 13.31 17.27
N GLU A 135 -6.99 13.48 18.58
CA GLU A 135 -5.82 14.18 19.10
C GLU A 135 -4.58 13.25 19.07
N TYR A 136 -3.43 13.82 18.72
CA TYR A 136 -2.16 13.11 18.56
C TYR A 136 -1.04 13.63 19.48
N LYS A 137 -1.22 14.77 20.16
CA LYS A 137 -0.19 15.47 20.95
C LYS A 137 0.58 14.59 21.93
N GLU A 138 -0.12 13.76 22.70
CA GLU A 138 0.48 12.84 23.70
C GLU A 138 1.34 11.73 23.07
N LYS A 139 1.06 11.37 21.82
CA LYS A 139 1.65 10.21 21.12
C LYS A 139 2.59 10.61 19.98
N ARG A 140 3.00 11.88 19.90
CA ARG A 140 3.96 12.38 18.89
C ARG A 140 5.27 11.61 18.84
N HIS A 141 5.69 11.00 19.95
CA HIS A 141 6.90 10.19 20.05
C HIS A 141 6.77 8.77 19.43
N GLU A 142 5.58 8.35 18.96
CA GLU A 142 5.34 7.04 18.33
C GLU A 142 4.58 7.13 16.98
N ILE A 143 4.36 8.36 16.47
CA ILE A 143 3.54 8.65 15.28
C ILE A 143 4.37 9.38 14.22
N ALA A 144 4.25 8.96 12.96
CA ALA A 144 4.75 9.71 11.80
C ALA A 144 3.61 10.13 10.88
N LEU A 145 3.70 11.34 10.30
CA LEU A 145 2.80 11.83 9.26
C LEU A 145 3.52 11.78 7.91
N VAL A 146 2.94 11.07 6.93
CA VAL A 146 3.49 11.01 5.56
C VAL A 146 2.97 12.21 4.79
N PHE A 147 3.78 13.26 4.71
CA PHE A 147 3.49 14.46 3.93
C PHE A 147 4.80 15.09 3.39
N PRO A 148 4.86 15.52 2.11
CA PRO A 148 6.03 16.21 1.57
C PRO A 148 6.14 17.63 2.14
N GLY A 149 7.30 18.01 2.69
CA GLY A 149 7.53 19.35 3.21
C GLY A 149 9.01 19.61 3.52
N SER A 150 9.38 20.86 3.80
CA SER A 150 10.77 21.24 4.10
C SER A 150 11.38 20.50 5.29
N ASN A 151 10.53 20.02 6.20
CA ASN A 151 10.92 19.36 7.44
C ASN A 151 10.75 17.83 7.34
N SER A 152 10.52 17.28 6.14
CA SER A 152 10.44 15.83 5.94
C SER A 152 11.79 15.16 6.18
N VAL A 153 11.76 13.97 6.78
CA VAL A 153 12.95 13.14 7.07
C VAL A 153 12.95 11.87 6.23
N SER A 154 14.10 11.23 6.06
CA SER A 154 14.16 9.92 5.38
C SER A 154 13.50 8.84 6.23
N VAL A 155 13.12 7.72 5.63
CA VAL A 155 12.56 6.56 6.35
C VAL A 155 13.56 6.01 7.38
N GLN A 156 14.86 6.11 7.09
CA GLN A 156 15.94 5.64 7.98
C GLN A 156 16.06 6.53 9.23
N ASP A 157 15.75 7.83 9.12
CA ASP A 157 15.88 8.81 10.20
C ASP A 157 14.66 8.91 11.12
N ILE A 158 13.55 8.23 10.80
CA ILE A 158 12.29 8.33 11.57
C ILE A 158 12.52 8.04 13.06
N ALA A 159 13.23 6.96 13.39
CA ALA A 159 13.49 6.58 14.78
C ALA A 159 14.29 7.67 15.53
N SER A 160 15.34 8.19 14.91
CA SER A 160 16.18 9.28 15.45
C SER A 160 15.39 10.58 15.66
N HIS A 161 14.39 10.85 14.80
CA HIS A 161 13.53 12.02 14.93
C HIS A 161 12.49 11.87 16.04
N LEU A 162 11.86 10.70 16.18
CA LEU A 162 10.89 10.38 17.24
C LEU A 162 11.50 10.48 18.66
N GLN A 163 12.75 10.06 18.83
CA GLN A 163 13.46 10.14 20.11
C GLN A 163 13.57 11.58 20.67
N LYS A 164 13.55 12.62 19.82
CA LYS A 164 13.61 14.03 20.24
C LYS A 164 12.38 14.42 21.09
N TYR A 165 11.21 13.94 20.70
CA TYR A 165 9.95 14.22 21.41
C TYR A 165 9.86 13.51 22.77
N THR A 166 10.51 12.35 22.89
CA THR A 166 10.60 11.59 24.16
C THR A 166 11.41 12.34 25.21
N LYS A 167 12.53 12.94 24.83
CA LYS A 167 13.40 13.68 25.78
C LYS A 167 12.68 14.92 26.31
N LYS A 168 11.88 15.59 25.48
CA LYS A 168 11.13 16.80 25.86
C LYS A 168 10.08 16.54 26.95
N SER A 169 9.50 15.34 27.05
CA SER A 169 8.51 15.02 28.10
C SER A 169 9.12 14.66 29.46
N VAL A 170 10.46 14.61 29.58
CA VAL A 170 11.17 14.26 30.82
C VAL A 170 11.85 15.48 31.46
N CYS A 171 11.92 16.61 30.75
CA CYS A 171 12.56 17.84 31.19
C CYS A 171 11.61 19.05 31.24
N ASP A 172 10.38 18.85 31.74
CA ASP A 172 9.54 19.96 32.19
C ASP A 172 9.96 20.38 33.62
N ASN A 173 11.14 21.00 33.71
CA ASN A 173 11.42 22.00 34.74
C ASN A 173 12.51 22.96 34.25
N ASP A 174 12.08 24.22 34.11
CA ASP A 174 12.83 25.46 33.94
C ASP A 174 13.77 25.73 32.73
N ASN A 175 13.45 26.88 32.13
CA ASN A 175 14.29 27.87 31.45
C ASN A 175 14.68 27.72 29.97
N ASP A 176 14.11 28.66 29.20
CA ASP A 176 14.76 29.53 28.20
C ASP A 176 16.05 29.04 27.53
N CYS A 177 15.94 28.70 26.24
CA CYS A 177 16.89 29.26 25.28
C CYS A 177 16.27 29.33 23.86
N SER A 178 16.14 30.56 23.37
CA SER A 178 15.89 30.82 21.95
C SER A 178 17.02 30.24 21.08
N ARG A 179 16.71 29.29 20.18
CA ARG A 179 17.59 28.94 19.06
C ARG A 179 16.83 28.74 17.75
N GLU A 180 17.07 29.67 16.85
CA GLU A 180 16.66 29.64 15.44
C GLU A 180 17.27 28.42 14.71
N PRO A 181 16.60 27.84 13.69
CA PRO A 181 17.22 26.85 12.82
C PRO A 181 18.14 27.54 11.80
N LEU A 182 19.43 27.63 12.10
CA LEU A 182 20.41 28.17 11.17
C LEU A 182 20.71 27.21 10.01
N LEU A 183 20.41 27.72 8.81
CA LEU A 183 21.13 27.57 7.55
C LEU A 183 21.22 26.19 6.87
N LYS A 184 20.75 26.20 5.62
CA LYS A 184 21.07 25.24 4.55
C LYS A 184 22.57 24.92 4.51
N GLN A 185 22.91 23.64 4.46
CA GLN A 185 24.19 23.19 3.91
C GLN A 185 23.94 22.42 2.60
N ALA A 186 24.84 22.63 1.64
CA ALA A 186 24.69 22.16 0.28
C ALA A 186 25.36 20.80 0.05
N LYS A 187 24.93 20.14 -1.03
CA LYS A 187 25.58 19.03 -1.77
C LYS A 187 26.99 18.65 -1.28
N ILE A 188 27.11 17.47 -0.68
CA ILE A 188 28.37 16.73 -0.56
C ILE A 188 28.26 15.51 -1.47
N GLU A 189 29.35 15.22 -2.19
CA GLU A 189 29.42 14.16 -3.19
C GLU A 189 29.73 12.80 -2.54
N LEU A 190 29.35 11.72 -3.23
CA LEU A 190 29.32 10.37 -2.68
C LEU A 190 30.57 9.61 -3.11
N GLU A 191 31.47 9.37 -2.17
CA GLU A 191 32.63 8.47 -2.32
C GLU A 191 32.42 7.23 -1.43
N GLU A 192 32.70 6.06 -1.99
CA GLU A 192 32.25 4.78 -1.44
C GLU A 192 33.20 4.19 -0.38
N GLY A 193 32.64 3.29 0.45
CA GLY A 193 33.42 2.19 1.02
C GLY A 193 33.88 2.34 2.47
N LYS A 194 33.06 1.82 3.40
CA LYS A 194 33.55 0.99 4.51
C LYS A 194 32.44 0.15 5.13
N ASN A 195 32.62 -1.18 5.07
CA ASN A 195 31.84 -2.13 5.85
C ASN A 195 32.14 -1.93 7.34
N ILE A 196 31.11 -1.68 8.16
CA ILE A 196 31.14 -1.92 9.60
C ILE A 196 29.85 -2.65 9.97
N ASN A 197 29.90 -3.98 9.86
CA ASN A 197 29.10 -4.82 10.74
C ASN A 197 29.59 -4.62 12.18
N GLU A 198 28.72 -4.92 13.15
CA GLU A 198 29.03 -4.95 14.59
C GLU A 198 29.03 -3.59 15.33
N CYS A 199 27.83 -3.04 15.54
CA CYS A 199 27.41 -2.63 16.90
C CYS A 199 25.88 -2.50 17.01
N ILE A 200 25.19 -3.63 17.25
CA ILE A 200 23.90 -3.61 17.95
C ILE A 200 24.05 -4.53 19.17
N SER A 201 24.97 -4.16 20.05
CA SER A 201 24.96 -4.67 21.42
C SER A 201 23.72 -4.13 22.13
N CYS A 202 23.10 -4.99 22.93
CA CYS A 202 21.82 -4.77 23.56
C CYS A 202 21.78 -3.54 24.48
N ASN A 203 20.97 -2.54 24.12
CA ASN A 203 20.35 -1.65 25.09
C ASN A 203 18.86 -2.01 25.20
N ARG A 204 18.45 -2.56 26.36
CA ARG A 204 17.02 -2.67 26.72
C ARG A 204 16.50 -1.29 27.10
N SER A 205 16.22 -0.47 26.09
CA SER A 205 15.28 0.63 26.20
C SER A 205 14.03 0.26 25.40
N GLU A 206 12.85 0.49 25.97
CA GLU A 206 11.58 0.51 25.21
C GLU A 206 11.48 1.84 24.44
N GLY A 207 12.56 2.14 23.71
CA GLY A 207 12.84 3.44 23.10
C GLY A 207 12.10 3.63 21.78
N THR A 208 10.85 4.07 21.87
CA THR A 208 10.07 4.69 20.78
C THR A 208 10.22 4.03 19.42
N SER A 209 9.66 2.82 19.30
CA SER A 209 9.29 2.28 18.00
C SER A 209 8.15 3.11 17.39
N LEU A 210 8.20 3.33 16.08
CA LEU A 210 7.07 3.85 15.31
C LEU A 210 5.89 2.87 15.43
N LYS A 211 4.77 3.30 16.02
CA LYS A 211 3.56 2.47 16.18
C LYS A 211 2.43 2.85 15.24
N LYS A 212 2.43 4.07 14.70
CA LYS A 212 1.36 4.56 13.84
C LYS A 212 1.85 5.50 12.74
N ILE A 213 1.25 5.39 11.56
CA ILE A 213 1.42 6.31 10.45
C ILE A 213 0.10 7.03 10.14
N ILE A 214 0.18 8.33 9.86
CA ILE A 214 -0.94 9.14 9.36
C ILE A 214 -0.74 9.42 7.87
N PHE A 215 -1.79 9.27 7.07
CA PHE A 215 -1.87 9.73 5.68
C PHE A 215 -3.03 10.72 5.51
N ILE A 216 -2.94 11.59 4.49
CA ILE A 216 -4.05 12.44 4.05
C ILE A 216 -4.45 12.01 2.63
N ASP A 217 -5.61 11.35 2.50
CA ASP A 217 -6.19 10.93 1.22
C ASP A 217 -7.16 12.01 0.73
N SER A 218 -6.61 13.04 0.09
CA SER A 218 -7.36 14.16 -0.48
C SER A 218 -6.59 14.87 -1.59
N THR A 219 -7.30 15.61 -2.43
CA THR A 219 -6.71 16.52 -3.43
C THR A 219 -5.80 17.55 -2.79
N TRP A 220 -4.76 18.00 -3.51
CA TRP A 220 -3.72 18.89 -3.00
C TRP A 220 -4.24 20.11 -2.24
N ASN A 221 -5.26 20.80 -2.78
CA ASN A 221 -5.88 21.98 -2.16
C ASN A 221 -6.65 21.66 -0.86
N GLN A 222 -7.14 20.44 -0.71
CA GLN A 222 -7.85 19.97 0.49
C GLN A 222 -6.83 19.47 1.53
N THR A 223 -5.79 18.74 1.08
CA THR A 223 -4.66 18.31 1.91
C THR A 223 -3.91 19.48 2.53
N ASN A 224 -3.66 20.56 1.77
CA ASN A 224 -3.02 21.78 2.30
C ASN A 224 -3.85 22.53 3.36
N LYS A 225 -5.15 22.26 3.48
CA LYS A 225 -6.00 22.77 4.58
C LYS A 225 -6.05 21.83 5.78
N ILE A 226 -5.90 20.53 5.55
CA ILE A 226 -5.85 19.52 6.60
C ILE A 226 -4.49 19.58 7.30
N ILE A 227 -3.38 19.69 6.57
CA ILE A 227 -2.03 19.69 7.15
C ILE A 227 -1.83 20.84 8.13
N THR A 228 -2.48 22.00 7.93
CA THR A 228 -2.41 23.16 8.82
C THR A 228 -3.18 23.00 10.14
N ASP A 229 -3.88 21.88 10.35
CA ASP A 229 -4.57 21.58 11.61
C ASP A 229 -3.57 21.34 12.75
N GLU A 230 -3.78 21.99 13.89
CA GLU A 230 -2.88 21.96 15.06
C GLU A 230 -2.61 20.54 15.61
N ARG A 231 -3.55 19.61 15.42
CA ARG A 231 -3.40 18.19 15.82
C ARG A 231 -2.34 17.46 14.98
N LEU A 232 -2.07 17.95 13.76
CA LEU A 232 -1.07 17.41 12.83
C LEU A 232 0.25 18.18 12.83
N GLN A 233 0.30 19.37 13.44
CA GLN A 233 1.51 20.18 13.56
C GLN A 233 2.43 19.63 14.67
N GLY A 234 3.61 19.13 14.29
CA GLY A 234 4.59 18.45 15.17
C GLY A 234 5.39 19.36 16.10
#